data_AF-A0A4R5EE81-F1
#
_entry.id   AF-A0A4R5EE81-F1
#
_cell.length_a   1.000
_cell.length_b   1.000
_cell.length_c   1.000
_cell.angle_alpha   90.00
_cell.angle_beta   90.00
_cell.angle_gamma   90.00
#
_symmetry.space_group_name_H-M   'P 1'
#
loop_
_entity.id
_entity.type
_entity.pdbx_description
1 polymer ?
#
loop_
_entity_poly.entity_id
_entity_poly.type
_entity_poly.pdbx_seq_one_letter_code
_entity_poly.pdbx_strand_id
1 'polypeptide(L)'
;MLTALCSLVLALLVPVPAHAAAVTATFAKSADWGSGYEARYTVKNETGSAISSWTVEFDLPSGSSVGTYWDALLTQSAGHAAFANRSYNGNVAPGASVSFGFIVNGPGTPLNCTINGASCAGGGTPGGRCAAPRHL
;
A
#
# COMPACT_ATOMS: atom_id res chain seq x y z
N MET A 1 -35.50 32.29 37.47
CA MET A 1 -34.90 32.46 36.13
C MET A 1 -33.41 32.69 36.39
N LEU A 2 -32.44 31.80 36.15
CA LEU A 2 -32.26 30.77 35.14
C LEU A 2 -31.19 29.76 35.60
N THR A 3 -31.28 28.53 35.09
CA THR A 3 -30.64 27.26 35.49
C THR A 3 -29.15 27.09 35.14
N ALA A 4 -28.49 26.23 35.91
CA ALA A 4 -27.14 25.68 35.69
C ALA A 4 -27.00 24.91 34.36
N LEU A 5 -25.85 25.03 33.70
CA LEU A 5 -25.43 24.12 32.62
C LEU A 5 -24.18 23.34 33.05
N CYS A 6 -24.37 22.04 33.25
CA CYS A 6 -23.34 21.03 33.40
C CYS A 6 -22.79 20.69 32.00
N SER A 7 -21.57 21.07 31.69
CA SER A 7 -20.92 20.75 30.41
C SER A 7 -20.46 19.29 30.42
N LEU A 8 -21.30 18.39 29.91
CA LEU A 8 -20.90 17.02 29.61
C LEU A 8 -20.12 17.03 28.29
N VAL A 9 -18.79 16.93 28.35
CA VAL A 9 -17.97 16.65 27.17
C VAL A 9 -18.18 15.19 26.78
N LEU A 10 -19.06 14.95 25.81
CA LEU A 10 -19.28 13.65 25.20
C LEU A 10 -18.07 13.34 24.31
N ALA A 11 -17.13 12.53 24.80
CA ALA A 11 -16.03 12.01 23.99
C ALA A 11 -16.61 11.15 22.86
N LEU A 12 -16.49 11.60 21.60
CA LEU A 12 -16.77 10.76 20.45
C LEU A 12 -15.77 9.60 20.45
N LEU A 13 -16.27 8.38 20.73
CA LEU A 13 -15.60 7.15 20.37
C LEU A 13 -15.61 7.05 18.84
N VAL A 14 -14.62 7.65 18.17
CA VAL A 14 -14.37 7.37 16.76
C VAL A 14 -13.96 5.90 16.69
N PRO A 15 -14.73 5.02 16.03
CA PRO A 15 -14.32 3.64 15.85
C PRO A 15 -13.04 3.66 15.02
N VAL A 16 -11.90 3.36 15.66
CA VAL A 16 -10.65 3.14 14.95
C VAL A 16 -10.86 1.85 14.16
N PRO A 17 -10.79 1.85 12.82
CA PRO A 17 -10.87 0.62 12.06
C PRO A 17 -9.81 -0.33 12.59
N ALA A 18 -10.25 -1.47 13.14
CA ALA A 18 -9.39 -2.56 13.51
C ALA A 18 -8.86 -3.16 12.20
N HIS A 19 -7.70 -2.66 11.75
CA HIS A 19 -7.01 -3.24 10.62
C HIS A 19 -6.52 -4.62 11.07
N ALA A 20 -6.99 -5.66 10.39
CA ALA A 20 -6.42 -6.99 10.57
C ALA A 20 -4.90 -6.87 10.29
N ALA A 21 -4.10 -7.41 11.20
CA ALA A 21 -2.65 -7.47 11.07
C ALA A 21 -2.28 -8.09 9.71
N ALA A 22 -1.76 -7.29 8.79
CA ALA A 22 -1.50 -7.68 7.40
C ALA A 22 -0.12 -7.21 6.95
N VAL A 23 0.37 -7.77 5.85
CA VAL A 23 1.52 -7.19 5.15
C VAL A 23 0.98 -6.06 4.28
N THR A 24 1.52 -4.87 4.43
CA THR A 24 1.11 -3.68 3.68
C THR A 24 2.25 -3.20 2.78
N ALA A 25 1.92 -2.54 1.69
CA ALA A 25 2.89 -1.96 0.76
C ALA A 25 2.47 -0.52 0.41
N THR A 26 3.27 0.46 0.80
CA THR A 26 2.96 1.87 0.58
C THR A 26 3.79 2.43 -0.56
N PHE A 27 3.13 3.03 -1.55
CA PHE A 27 3.76 3.73 -2.66
C PHE A 27 4.06 5.19 -2.31
N ALA A 28 5.25 5.66 -2.67
CA ALA A 28 5.61 7.07 -2.64
C ALA A 28 6.47 7.42 -3.85
N LYS A 29 6.27 8.61 -4.42
CA LYS A 29 7.19 9.19 -5.40
C LYS A 29 8.29 9.94 -4.64
N SER A 30 9.55 9.52 -4.81
CA SER A 30 10.71 10.22 -4.25
C SER A 30 11.03 11.49 -5.02
N ALA A 31 10.93 11.42 -6.36
CA ALA A 31 11.15 12.53 -7.27
C ALA A 31 10.29 12.36 -8.52
N ASP A 32 9.75 13.44 -9.06
CA ASP A 32 8.94 13.44 -10.28
C ASP A 32 9.43 14.59 -11.17
N TRP A 33 9.74 14.28 -12.43
CA TRP A 33 10.22 15.26 -13.41
C TRP A 33 9.29 15.34 -14.64
N GLY A 34 8.03 14.91 -14.48
CA GLY A 34 6.97 15.00 -15.49
C GLY A 34 7.01 13.92 -16.57
N SER A 35 8.16 13.71 -17.22
CA SER A 35 8.34 12.64 -18.22
C SER A 35 8.66 11.27 -17.61
N GLY A 36 8.88 11.23 -16.30
CA GLY A 36 9.13 10.05 -15.49
C GLY A 36 9.23 10.42 -14.01
N TYR A 37 9.38 9.40 -13.17
CA TYR A 37 9.53 9.60 -11.74
C TYR A 37 10.34 8.48 -11.09
N GLU A 38 11.01 8.80 -9.99
CA GLU A 38 11.53 7.83 -9.04
C GLU A 38 10.43 7.53 -8.02
N ALA A 39 10.14 6.24 -7.85
CA ALA A 39 9.23 5.74 -6.85
C ALA A 39 9.92 4.78 -5.88
N ARG A 40 9.32 4.70 -4.70
CA ARG A 40 9.67 3.76 -3.63
C ARG A 40 8.41 3.08 -3.14
N TYR A 41 8.47 1.77 -3.00
CA TYR A 41 7.52 1.02 -2.19
C TYR A 41 8.14 0.67 -0.84
N THR A 42 7.33 0.75 0.21
CA THR A 42 7.70 0.28 1.55
C THR A 42 6.77 -0.84 1.94
N VAL A 43 7.33 -2.05 2.03
CA VAL A 43 6.65 -3.25 2.50
C VAL A 43 6.82 -3.31 4.02
N LYS A 44 5.70 -3.32 4.74
CA LYS A 44 5.67 -3.42 6.19
C LYS A 44 4.96 -4.70 6.60
N ASN A 45 5.59 -5.46 7.48
CA ASN A 45 4.96 -6.65 8.05
C ASN A 45 4.26 -6.25 9.35
N GLU A 46 2.94 -6.04 9.31
CA GLU A 46 2.15 -5.75 10.51
C GLU A 46 1.55 -7.01 11.12
N THR A 47 1.91 -8.20 10.61
CA THR A 47 1.48 -9.49 11.15
C THR A 47 2.29 -9.88 12.39
N GLY A 48 1.81 -10.90 13.12
CA GLY A 48 2.51 -11.46 14.28
C GLY A 48 3.66 -12.40 13.95
N SER A 49 3.90 -12.72 12.67
CA SER A 49 4.89 -13.71 12.22
C SER A 49 5.85 -13.10 11.20
N ALA A 50 7.11 -13.54 11.18
CA ALA A 50 8.04 -13.12 10.13
C ALA A 50 7.59 -13.67 8.76
N ILE A 51 7.75 -12.86 7.71
CA ILE A 51 7.60 -13.32 6.33
C ILE A 51 8.99 -13.58 5.74
N SER A 52 9.12 -14.65 4.95
CA SER A 52 10.39 -15.03 4.31
C SER A 52 10.56 -14.48 2.90
N SER A 53 9.45 -14.05 2.29
CA SER A 53 9.40 -13.48 0.95
C SER A 53 8.27 -12.47 0.85
N TRP A 54 8.41 -11.55 -0.11
CA TRP A 54 7.36 -10.62 -0.48
C TRP A 54 7.38 -10.39 -1.98
N THR A 55 6.18 -10.24 -2.54
CA THR A 55 5.97 -9.87 -3.94
C THR A 55 4.96 -8.74 -3.99
N VAL A 56 5.36 -7.60 -4.53
CA VAL A 56 4.47 -6.47 -4.83
C VAL A 56 4.14 -6.49 -6.31
N GLU A 57 2.86 -6.49 -6.65
CA GLU A 57 2.38 -6.48 -8.03
C GLU A 57 1.51 -5.25 -8.24
N PHE A 58 1.61 -4.63 -9.41
CA PHE A 58 0.76 -3.50 -9.79
C PHE A 58 0.69 -3.34 -11.31
N ASP A 59 -0.34 -2.65 -11.76
CA ASP A 59 -0.51 -2.29 -13.17
C ASP A 59 -0.08 -0.84 -13.41
N LEU A 60 0.64 -0.59 -14.50
CA LEU A 60 0.90 0.72 -15.04
C LEU A 60 0.00 0.97 -16.25
N PRO A 61 -0.61 2.17 -16.36
CA PRO A 61 -1.37 2.52 -17.53
C PRO A 61 -0.48 2.58 -18.78
N SER A 62 -1.11 2.47 -19.96
CA SER A 62 -0.39 2.55 -21.23
C SER A 62 0.40 3.86 -21.36
N GLY A 63 1.56 3.78 -21.99
CA GLY A 63 2.50 4.91 -22.07
C GLY A 63 3.35 5.10 -20.81
N SER A 64 3.27 4.20 -19.83
CA SER A 64 4.19 4.15 -18.69
C SER A 64 4.82 2.78 -18.53
N SER A 65 6.11 2.74 -18.22
CA SER A 65 6.86 1.49 -18.01
C SER A 65 7.93 1.66 -16.94
N VAL A 66 8.16 0.61 -16.17
CA VAL A 66 9.31 0.58 -15.25
C VAL A 66 10.59 0.49 -16.08
N GLY A 67 11.55 1.38 -15.81
CA GLY A 67 12.91 1.36 -16.34
C GLY A 67 13.88 0.73 -15.34
N THR A 68 14.68 1.56 -14.67
CA THR A 68 15.68 1.10 -13.68
C THR A 68 15.01 0.71 -12.36
N TYR A 69 15.53 -0.32 -11.70
CA TYR A 69 15.05 -0.76 -10.39
C TYR A 69 16.21 -1.24 -9.51
N TRP A 70 15.99 -1.24 -8.20
CA TRP A 70 16.96 -1.71 -7.20
C TRP A 70 16.22 -2.29 -5.99
N ASP A 71 16.93 -3.04 -5.16
CA ASP A 71 16.39 -3.73 -3.96
C ASP A 71 15.22 -4.70 -4.22
N ALA A 72 14.95 -5.04 -5.48
CA ALA A 72 13.94 -6.01 -5.89
C ALA A 72 14.30 -6.67 -7.22
N LEU A 73 13.60 -7.75 -7.56
CA LEU A 73 13.62 -8.40 -8.87
C LEU A 73 12.33 -8.05 -9.62
N LEU A 74 12.46 -7.43 -10.79
CA LEU A 74 11.31 -7.05 -11.62
C LEU A 74 11.01 -8.13 -12.66
N THR A 75 9.75 -8.53 -12.73
CA THR A 75 9.14 -9.21 -13.88
C THR A 75 8.06 -8.30 -14.43
N GLN A 76 8.10 -7.99 -15.73
CA GLN A 76 7.12 -7.08 -16.36
C GLN A 76 6.49 -7.74 -17.58
N SER A 77 5.18 -7.63 -17.71
CA SER A 77 4.38 -8.19 -18.82
C SER A 77 3.24 -7.24 -19.18
N ALA A 78 3.24 -6.69 -20.39
CA ALA A 78 2.11 -5.94 -20.97
C ALA A 78 1.45 -4.89 -20.04
N GLY A 79 2.25 -4.12 -19.30
CA GLY A 79 1.76 -3.08 -18.36
C GLY A 79 1.62 -3.57 -16.90
N HIS A 80 1.71 -4.87 -16.65
CA HIS A 80 1.78 -5.43 -15.30
C HIS A 80 3.23 -5.53 -14.83
N ALA A 81 3.52 -5.08 -13.61
CA ALA A 81 4.84 -5.14 -12.99
C ALA A 81 4.77 -5.91 -11.66
N ALA A 82 5.59 -6.94 -11.54
CA ALA A 82 5.75 -7.76 -10.34
C ALA A 82 7.17 -7.62 -9.80
N PHE A 83 7.28 -7.13 -8.57
CA PHE A 83 8.54 -6.97 -7.84
C PHE A 83 8.64 -8.00 -6.72
N ALA A 84 9.57 -8.93 -6.84
CA ALA A 84 9.89 -9.89 -5.81
C ALA A 84 11.11 -9.45 -4.99
N ASN A 85 11.18 -9.88 -3.73
CA ASN A 85 12.33 -9.64 -2.89
C ASN A 85 13.63 -10.23 -3.46
N ARG A 86 14.76 -9.61 -3.10
CA ARG A 86 16.09 -10.20 -3.22
C ARG A 86 16.32 -11.20 -2.08
N SER A 87 17.35 -12.04 -2.21
CA SER A 87 17.72 -13.01 -1.17
C SER A 87 18.05 -12.38 0.18
N TYR A 88 18.56 -11.15 0.20
CA TYR A 88 18.97 -10.46 1.43
C TYR A 88 17.86 -9.68 2.13
N ASN A 89 16.75 -9.36 1.45
CA ASN A 89 15.67 -8.52 2.00
C ASN A 89 14.30 -9.22 1.99
N GLY A 90 14.25 -10.54 1.80
CA GLY A 90 13.03 -11.32 1.87
C GLY A 90 12.48 -11.49 3.29
N ASN A 91 13.38 -11.63 4.27
CA ASN A 91 13.00 -11.86 5.66
C ASN A 91 12.60 -10.55 6.35
N VAL A 92 11.31 -10.36 6.62
CA VAL A 92 10.77 -9.19 7.31
C VAL A 92 10.11 -9.64 8.61
N ALA A 93 10.72 -9.30 9.73
CA ALA A 93 10.20 -9.60 11.07
C ALA A 93 8.87 -8.86 11.35
N PRO A 94 8.07 -9.32 12.34
CA PRO A 94 6.90 -8.59 12.81
C PRO A 94 7.25 -7.14 13.18
N GLY A 95 6.50 -6.19 12.65
CA GLY A 95 6.72 -4.75 12.83
C GLY A 95 7.87 -4.15 12.02
N ALA A 96 8.67 -4.96 11.32
CA ALA A 96 9.74 -4.47 10.47
C ALA A 96 9.23 -4.00 9.10
N SER A 97 10.07 -3.25 8.39
CA SER A 97 9.78 -2.78 7.04
C SER A 97 11.01 -2.87 6.16
N VAL A 98 10.78 -3.10 4.88
CA VAL A 98 11.79 -3.07 3.82
C VAL A 98 11.27 -2.18 2.70
N SER A 99 12.18 -1.51 2.01
CA SER A 99 11.82 -0.65 0.89
C SER A 99 12.60 -1.03 -0.34
N PHE A 100 11.98 -0.86 -1.50
CA PHE A 100 12.64 -0.98 -2.79
C PHE A 100 12.23 0.20 -3.67
N GLY A 101 13.06 0.49 -4.68
CA GLY A 101 12.86 1.63 -5.54
C GLY A 101 12.96 1.28 -7.02
N PHE A 102 12.33 2.12 -7.83
CA PHE A 102 12.37 2.03 -9.28
C PHE A 102 12.08 3.37 -9.93
N ILE A 103 12.50 3.50 -11.19
CA ILE A 103 12.21 4.62 -12.05
C ILE A 103 11.15 4.20 -13.05
N VAL A 104 10.11 5.00 -13.20
CA VAL A 104 9.09 4.86 -14.24
C VAL A 104 9.34 5.90 -15.32
N ASN A 105 9.32 5.45 -16.57
CA ASN A 105 9.24 6.30 -17.74
C ASN A 105 7.76 6.51 -18.06
N GLY A 106 7.31 7.75 -18.12
CA GLY A 106 5.89 8.12 -18.30
C GLY A 106 5.20 8.63 -17.03
N PRO A 107 4.05 9.32 -17.17
CA PRO A 107 3.36 9.97 -16.06
C PRO A 107 2.44 9.04 -15.24
N GLY A 108 2.24 7.80 -15.70
CA GLY A 108 1.29 6.86 -15.14
C GLY A 108 1.68 6.34 -13.76
N THR A 109 0.72 6.31 -12.85
CA THR A 109 0.91 5.82 -11.48
C THR A 109 0.46 4.37 -11.33
N PRO A 110 1.03 3.60 -10.37
CA PRO A 110 0.60 2.24 -10.09
C PRO A 110 -0.89 2.13 -9.74
N LEU A 111 -1.56 1.14 -10.31
CA LEU A 111 -2.95 0.76 -10.05
C LEU A 111 -3.00 -0.70 -9.57
N ASN A 112 -4.11 -1.09 -8.94
CA ASN A 112 -4.38 -2.47 -8.51
C ASN A 112 -3.24 -3.11 -7.69
N CYS A 113 -2.58 -2.32 -6.84
CA CYS A 113 -1.44 -2.80 -6.07
C CYS A 113 -1.83 -3.96 -5.15
N THR A 114 -1.12 -5.07 -5.27
CA THR A 114 -1.19 -6.21 -4.35
C THR A 114 0.17 -6.54 -3.75
N ILE A 115 0.15 -7.09 -2.53
CA ILE A 115 1.30 -7.61 -1.79
C ILE A 115 0.98 -9.03 -1.35
N ASN A 116 1.75 -10.00 -1.83
CA ASN A 116 1.50 -11.44 -1.60
C ASN A 116 0.05 -11.86 -1.94
N GLY A 117 -0.54 -11.25 -2.98
CA GLY A 117 -1.92 -11.48 -3.41
C GLY A 117 -3.01 -10.74 -2.61
N ALA A 118 -2.67 -10.01 -1.55
CA ALA A 118 -3.59 -9.15 -0.80
C ALA A 118 -3.49 -7.69 -1.26
N SER A 119 -4.51 -6.86 -1.01
CA SER A 119 -4.45 -5.43 -1.33
C SER A 119 -3.32 -4.72 -0.55
N CYS A 120 -2.54 -3.88 -1.22
CA CYS A 120 -1.41 -3.15 -0.64
C CYS A 120 -1.78 -2.28 0.59
N ALA A 121 -3.02 -1.83 0.68
CA ALA A 121 -3.50 -1.01 1.79
C ALA A 121 -3.82 -1.80 3.07
N GLY A 122 -3.67 -3.13 3.07
CA GLY A 122 -4.00 -3.97 4.24
C GLY A 122 -5.50 -4.07 4.55
N GLY A 123 -6.36 -3.56 3.67
CA GLY A 123 -7.82 -3.68 3.73
C GLY A 123 -8.34 -4.46 2.53
N GLY A 124 -9.29 -5.38 2.77
CA GLY A 124 -9.79 -6.38 1.82
C GLY A 124 -10.10 -5.89 0.40
N THR A 125 -10.02 -6.86 -0.52
CA THR A 125 -10.46 -6.90 -1.93
C THR A 125 -10.81 -5.55 -2.59
N PRO A 126 -10.15 -5.16 -3.70
CA PRO A 126 -10.63 -4.06 -4.55
C PRO A 126 -11.93 -4.50 -5.26
N GLY A 127 -13.04 -4.45 -4.54
CA GLY A 127 -14.31 -5.04 -4.97
C GLY A 127 -15.32 -5.15 -3.83
N GLY A 128 -15.63 -4.04 -3.17
CA GLY A 128 -16.59 -4.05 -2.08
C GLY A 128 -16.87 -2.65 -1.56
N ARG A 129 -17.62 -1.85 -2.32
CA ARG A 129 -18.31 -0.71 -1.73
C ARG A 129 -19.23 -1.30 -0.65
N CYS A 130 -18.91 -1.09 0.62
CA CYS A 130 -19.92 -1.18 1.66
C CYS A 130 -20.94 -0.07 1.35
N ALA A 131 -21.99 -0.44 0.62
CA ALA A 131 -23.20 0.33 0.53
C ALA A 131 -23.75 0.49 1.95
N ALA A 132 -23.80 1.72 2.42
CA ALA A 132 -24.53 2.06 3.64
C ALA A 132 -26.00 1.65 3.47
N PRO A 133 -26.67 1.11 4.50
CA PRO A 133 -28.10 0.86 4.43
C PRO A 133 -28.82 2.20 4.32
N ARG A 134 -29.49 2.42 3.19
CA ARG A 134 -30.45 3.52 3.02
C ARG A 134 -31.69 3.16 3.83
N HIS A 135 -31.78 3.67 5.06
CA HIS A 135 -33.03 3.65 5.82
C HIS A 135 -34.07 4.50 5.06
N LEU A 136 -35.16 3.85 4.65
CA LEU A 136 -36.46 4.47 4.37
C LEU A 136 -37.38 4.16 5.54
#